data_AF-A0A1Y3AM11-F1
#
_entry.id   AF-A0A1Y3AM11-F1
#
_cell.length_a   1.000
_cell.length_b   1.000
_cell.length_c   1.000
_cell.angle_alpha   90.00
_cell.angle_beta   90.00
_cell.angle_gamma   90.00
#
_symmetry.space_group_name_H-M   'P 1'
#
loop_
_entity.id
_entity.type
_entity.pdbx_description
1 polymer ?
#
loop_
_entity_poly.entity_id
_entity_poly.type
_entity_poly.pdbx_seq_one_letter_code
_entity_poly.pdbx_strand_id
1 'polypeptide(L)'
;MAIPPVLVQKIHFNPSLPPVYNQMLQKFSMGSAIKCIVYYEEQFWRNNQQHEQQSLNGNMLINCTNPCDGPITYTVDDTKPDGSYPAIVGFIIGDRARDMIERSQEERLHYICESYSRAFNSKKALKPIHYEEKNWMSEQYTGGCFTGLGSTGFLTNYGPLLKRPLFDCIFPAGTETSTHWAGFMDGALQSGERAAFEV
;
A
#
# COMPACT_ATOMS: atom_id res chain seq x y z
N MET A 1 -8.10 -6.94 -20.35
CA MET A 1 -7.49 -5.65 -19.92
C MET A 1 -7.14 -5.75 -18.43
N ALA A 2 -5.86 -5.72 -18.08
CA ALA A 2 -5.37 -5.98 -16.72
C ALA A 2 -4.64 -4.76 -16.11
N ILE A 3 -5.38 -3.66 -15.92
CA ILE A 3 -4.88 -2.42 -15.28
C ILE A 3 -5.87 -2.01 -14.17
N PRO A 4 -5.43 -1.26 -13.13
CA PRO A 4 -6.33 -0.70 -12.13
C PRO A 4 -7.52 0.02 -12.79
N PRO A 5 -8.77 -0.17 -12.34
CA PRO A 5 -9.94 0.40 -12.99
C PRO A 5 -9.84 1.92 -13.22
N VAL A 6 -9.25 2.66 -12.28
CA VAL A 6 -9.06 4.12 -12.43
C VAL A 6 -8.26 4.52 -13.68
N LEU A 7 -7.34 3.66 -14.13
CA LEU A 7 -6.48 3.95 -15.28
C LEU A 7 -7.18 3.69 -16.61
N VAL A 8 -8.36 3.07 -16.61
CA VAL A 8 -9.20 2.95 -17.82
C VAL A 8 -9.59 4.33 -18.34
N GLN A 9 -9.69 5.34 -17.47
CA GLN A 9 -9.92 6.74 -17.86
C GLN A 9 -8.81 7.33 -18.74
N LYS A 10 -7.61 6.72 -18.76
CA LYS A 10 -6.48 7.15 -19.61
C LYS A 10 -6.53 6.57 -21.01
N ILE A 11 -7.52 5.72 -21.31
CA ILE A 11 -7.69 5.08 -22.62
C ILE A 11 -8.85 5.77 -23.34
N HIS A 12 -8.61 6.21 -24.57
CA HIS A 12 -9.68 6.69 -25.45
C HIS A 12 -10.31 5.49 -26.18
N PHE A 13 -11.61 5.30 -26.02
CA PHE A 13 -12.36 4.23 -26.67
C PHE A 13 -13.17 4.76 -27.86
N ASN A 14 -13.24 3.96 -28.93
CA ASN A 14 -14.16 4.16 -30.04
C ASN A 14 -14.78 2.79 -30.42
N PRO A 15 -16.10 2.58 -30.24
CA PRO A 15 -17.08 3.52 -29.70
C PRO A 15 -16.82 3.86 -28.22
N SER A 16 -17.45 4.94 -27.73
CA SER A 16 -17.35 5.34 -26.32
C SER A 16 -17.81 4.24 -25.36
N LEU A 17 -17.20 4.19 -24.16
CA LEU A 17 -17.66 3.32 -23.08
C LEU A 17 -19.13 3.59 -22.71
N PRO A 18 -19.87 2.57 -22.23
CA PRO A 18 -21.22 2.77 -21.71
C PRO A 18 -21.27 3.90 -20.67
N PRO A 19 -22.26 4.83 -20.72
CA PRO A 19 -22.30 5.99 -19.82
C PRO A 19 -22.21 5.65 -18.33
N VAL A 20 -22.81 4.53 -17.91
CA VAL A 20 -22.77 4.06 -16.52
C VAL A 20 -21.37 3.65 -16.07
N TYR A 21 -20.54 3.13 -16.99
CA TYR A 21 -19.15 2.77 -16.69
C TYR A 21 -18.29 4.02 -16.49
N ASN A 22 -18.51 5.07 -17.30
CA ASN A 22 -17.85 6.35 -17.09
C ASN A 22 -18.17 6.95 -15.70
N GLN A 23 -19.43 6.86 -15.25
CA GLN A 23 -19.81 7.30 -13.89
C GLN A 23 -19.20 6.43 -12.79
N MET A 24 -19.10 5.11 -12.99
CA MET A 24 -18.41 4.21 -12.05
C MET A 24 -16.96 4.67 -11.85
N LEU A 25 -16.23 4.93 -12.94
CA LEU A 25 -14.82 5.31 -12.89
C LEU A 25 -14.59 6.61 -12.10
N GLN A 26 -15.54 7.55 -12.10
CA GLN A 26 -15.46 8.79 -11.31
C GLN A 26 -15.62 8.57 -9.79
N LYS A 27 -16.14 7.41 -9.38
CA LYS A 27 -16.40 7.04 -7.97
C LYS A 27 -15.43 6.00 -7.42
N PHE A 28 -14.35 5.74 -8.15
CA PHE A 28 -13.33 4.78 -7.81
C PHE A 28 -11.97 5.49 -7.77
N SER A 29 -11.21 5.31 -6.70
CA SER A 29 -9.89 5.92 -6.53
C SER A 29 -8.89 4.90 -6.00
N MET A 30 -7.59 5.12 -6.22
CA MET A 30 -6.57 4.29 -5.58
C MET A 30 -6.28 4.79 -4.17
N GLY A 31 -5.87 3.88 -3.29
CA GLY A 31 -5.39 4.22 -1.95
C GLY A 31 -4.12 5.07 -1.95
N SER A 32 -3.83 5.69 -0.80
CA SER A 32 -2.63 6.48 -0.55
C SER A 32 -1.68 5.70 0.35
N ALA A 33 -0.46 5.41 -0.12
CA ALA A 33 0.54 4.69 0.65
C ALA A 33 1.98 5.07 0.29
N ILE A 34 2.84 5.16 1.31
CA ILE A 34 4.30 5.18 1.19
C ILE A 34 4.81 3.94 1.94
N LYS A 35 5.57 3.09 1.26
CA LYS A 35 6.28 1.95 1.87
C LYS A 35 7.68 2.40 2.24
N CYS A 36 8.07 2.23 3.50
CA CYS A 36 9.33 2.71 4.06
C CYS A 36 10.10 1.50 4.61
N ILE A 37 11.39 1.39 4.34
CA ILE A 37 12.26 0.33 4.86
C ILE A 37 13.47 0.99 5.53
N VAL A 38 13.60 0.79 6.83
CA VAL A 38 14.69 1.36 7.64
C VAL A 38 15.62 0.24 8.07
N TYR A 39 16.89 0.35 7.69
CA TYR A 39 17.92 -0.66 7.96
C TYR A 39 18.76 -0.29 9.18
N TYR A 40 19.19 -1.30 9.91
CA TYR A 40 20.00 -1.19 11.13
C TYR A 40 21.19 -2.14 11.08
N GLU A 41 22.21 -1.87 11.89
CA GLU A 41 23.39 -2.72 12.02
C GLU A 41 23.05 -4.10 12.61
N GLU A 42 22.05 -4.16 13.49
CA GLU A 42 21.61 -5.38 14.16
C GLU A 42 20.09 -5.37 14.38
N GLN A 43 19.51 -6.57 14.59
CA GLN A 43 18.09 -6.75 14.95
C GLN A 43 17.85 -6.36 16.42
N PHE A 44 18.06 -5.09 16.77
CA PHE A 44 18.05 -4.63 18.16
C PHE A 44 16.72 -4.89 18.89
N TRP A 45 15.61 -4.98 18.17
CA TRP A 45 14.29 -5.30 18.73
C TRP A 45 14.21 -6.73 19.29
N ARG A 46 15.01 -7.67 18.79
CA ARG A 46 15.07 -9.04 19.33
C ARG A 46 15.95 -9.13 20.58
N ASN A 47 17.02 -8.33 20.63
CA ASN A 47 18.04 -8.37 21.68
C ASN A 47 18.05 -7.05 22.48
N ASN A 48 16.89 -6.65 23.01
CA ASN A 48 16.79 -5.41 23.77
C ASN A 48 17.23 -5.62 25.22
N GLN A 49 18.54 -5.51 25.47
CA GLN A 49 19.15 -5.68 26.81
C GLN A 49 18.78 -4.57 27.80
N GLN A 50 18.08 -3.50 27.35
CA GLN A 50 17.86 -2.31 28.19
C GLN A 50 16.82 -2.51 29.30
N HIS A 51 16.02 -3.58 29.27
CA HIS A 51 15.19 -4.04 30.38
C HIS A 51 15.00 -5.56 30.28
N GLU A 52 14.46 -6.23 31.30
CA GLU A 52 14.04 -7.65 31.31
C GLU A 52 12.91 -7.95 30.27
N GLN A 53 12.86 -7.20 29.18
CA GLN A 53 11.87 -7.30 28.13
C GLN A 53 12.16 -8.50 27.24
N GLN A 54 11.08 -9.19 26.90
CA GLN A 54 11.06 -10.30 25.96
C GLN A 54 11.48 -9.81 24.57
N SER A 55 12.19 -10.66 23.84
CA SER A 55 12.50 -10.47 22.43
C SER A 55 11.25 -10.05 21.64
N LEU A 56 11.30 -8.89 20.98
CA LEU A 56 10.20 -8.41 20.14
C LEU A 56 10.36 -8.93 18.71
N ASN A 57 9.25 -9.06 17.98
CA ASN A 57 9.21 -9.62 16.64
C ASN A 57 9.32 -8.59 15.51
N GLY A 58 9.49 -7.29 15.83
CA GLY A 58 9.55 -6.20 14.86
C GLY A 58 8.18 -5.70 14.37
N ASN A 59 7.08 -6.33 14.78
CA ASN A 59 5.72 -5.88 14.43
C ASN A 59 5.21 -4.86 15.45
N MET A 60 4.80 -3.69 14.98
CA MET A 60 4.21 -2.64 15.81
C MET A 60 2.96 -2.08 15.14
N LEU A 61 1.94 -1.82 15.95
CA LEU A 61 0.80 -0.99 15.59
C LEU A 61 0.96 0.36 16.28
N ILE A 62 1.17 1.42 15.50
CA ILE A 62 1.48 2.75 16.03
C ILE A 62 0.29 3.68 15.76
N ASN A 63 -0.44 3.98 16.84
CA ASN A 63 -1.61 4.83 16.80
C ASN A 63 -1.35 6.20 17.44
N CYS A 64 -0.74 7.11 16.68
CA CYS A 64 -0.55 8.50 17.06
C CYS A 64 -1.64 9.39 16.43
N THR A 65 -2.10 10.39 17.17
CA THR A 65 -3.07 11.38 16.67
C THR A 65 -2.43 12.38 15.72
N ASN A 66 -1.18 12.76 15.96
CA ASN A 66 -0.39 13.62 15.09
C ASN A 66 0.48 12.77 14.14
N PRO A 67 0.39 12.95 12.80
CA PRO A 67 1.23 12.27 11.83
C PRO A 67 2.74 12.44 12.08
N CYS A 68 3.18 13.58 12.60
CA CYS A 68 4.60 13.82 12.90
C CYS A 68 5.11 13.02 14.13
N ASP A 69 4.21 12.58 15.01
CA ASP A 69 4.57 11.74 16.16
C ASP A 69 4.67 10.25 15.79
N GLY A 70 4.08 9.86 14.66
CA GLY A 70 4.03 8.47 14.22
C GLY A 70 3.42 8.34 12.83
N PRO A 71 4.20 8.63 11.76
CA PRO A 71 3.67 8.57 10.39
C PRO A 71 3.35 7.12 9.99
N ILE A 72 4.10 6.15 10.54
CA ILE A 72 3.88 4.72 10.32
C ILE A 72 2.70 4.23 11.14
N THR A 73 1.81 3.43 10.55
CA THR A 73 0.69 2.79 11.24
C THR A 73 0.99 1.34 11.63
N TYR A 74 1.69 0.62 10.76
CA TYR A 74 2.02 -0.78 10.94
C TYR A 74 3.43 -1.08 10.44
N THR A 75 4.13 -1.96 11.16
CA THR A 75 5.48 -2.42 10.80
C THR A 75 5.58 -3.93 10.81
N VAL A 76 6.59 -4.43 10.08
CA VAL A 76 7.01 -5.83 10.06
C VAL A 76 8.53 -5.88 10.01
N ASP A 77 9.11 -6.92 10.61
CA ASP A 77 10.53 -7.28 10.42
C ASP A 77 10.78 -7.67 8.95
N ASP A 78 11.65 -6.92 8.26
CA ASP A 78 12.07 -7.17 6.86
C ASP A 78 13.51 -7.69 6.78
N THR A 79 14.05 -8.15 7.89
CA THR A 79 15.36 -8.82 7.93
C THR A 79 15.33 -10.07 7.06
N LYS A 80 16.41 -10.30 6.31
CA LYS A 80 16.46 -11.44 5.39
C LYS A 80 16.49 -12.77 6.16
N PRO A 81 16.04 -13.88 5.54
CA PRO A 81 15.93 -15.17 6.24
C PRO A 81 17.25 -15.71 6.81
N ASP A 82 18.39 -15.31 6.23
CA ASP A 82 19.73 -15.64 6.71
C ASP A 82 20.23 -14.73 7.85
N GLY A 83 19.41 -13.79 8.30
CA GLY A 83 19.72 -12.81 9.35
C GLY A 83 20.46 -11.57 8.85
N SER A 84 20.83 -11.51 7.58
CA SER A 84 21.46 -10.34 6.98
C SER A 84 20.47 -9.20 6.75
N TYR A 85 21.00 -7.97 6.63
CA TYR A 85 20.24 -6.74 6.43
C TYR A 85 19.08 -6.55 7.43
N PRO A 86 19.36 -6.38 8.74
CA PRO A 86 18.35 -6.08 9.73
C PRO A 86 17.52 -4.86 9.32
N ALA A 87 16.22 -5.02 9.16
CA ALA A 87 15.37 -3.95 8.67
C ALA A 87 13.95 -4.01 9.24
N ILE A 88 13.32 -2.85 9.36
CA ILE A 88 11.89 -2.73 9.64
C ILE A 88 11.23 -2.11 8.42
N VAL A 89 10.28 -2.84 7.83
CA VAL A 89 9.35 -2.25 6.86
C VAL A 89 8.19 -1.63 7.61
N GLY A 90 7.78 -0.44 7.20
CA GLY A 90 6.61 0.25 7.73
C GLY A 90 5.81 0.92 6.64
N PHE A 91 4.54 1.19 6.94
CA PHE A 91 3.60 1.79 6.00
C PHE A 91 3.04 3.11 6.54
N ILE A 92 3.20 4.17 5.75
CA ILE A 92 2.46 5.43 5.92
C ILE A 92 1.24 5.34 5.01
N ILE A 93 0.03 5.37 5.56
CA ILE A 93 -1.21 5.06 4.82
C ILE A 93 -2.27 6.15 4.97
N GLY A 94 -3.14 6.28 3.97
CA GLY A 94 -4.32 7.16 4.01
C GLY A 94 -3.96 8.63 4.15
N ASP A 95 -4.62 9.33 5.08
CA ASP A 95 -4.35 10.76 5.37
C ASP A 95 -2.89 11.00 5.74
N ARG A 96 -2.29 10.13 6.57
CA ARG A 96 -0.87 10.27 6.94
C ARG A 96 0.05 10.25 5.73
N ALA A 97 -0.27 9.47 4.70
CA ALA A 97 0.55 9.43 3.48
C ALA A 97 0.46 10.75 2.71
N ARG A 98 -0.73 11.36 2.67
CA ARG A 98 -0.92 12.69 2.05
C ARG A 98 -0.23 13.79 2.85
N ASP A 99 -0.30 13.76 4.18
CA ASP A 99 0.37 14.74 5.04
C ASP A 99 1.90 14.67 4.92
N MET A 100 2.44 13.48 4.71
CA MET A 100 3.89 13.25 4.62
C MET A 100 4.47 13.42 3.21
N ILE A 101 3.64 13.62 2.18
CA ILE A 101 4.13 13.73 0.79
C ILE A 101 4.90 15.02 0.53
N GLU A 102 4.55 16.10 1.25
CA GLU A 102 5.18 17.42 1.11
C GLU A 102 6.54 17.50 1.83
N ARG A 103 6.84 16.49 2.65
CA ARG A 103 8.09 16.41 3.43
C ARG A 103 9.24 15.89 2.58
N SER A 104 10.47 16.18 2.99
CA SER A 104 11.64 15.53 2.40
C SER A 104 11.76 14.07 2.86
N GLN A 105 12.57 13.28 2.15
CA GLN A 105 12.84 11.89 2.52
C GLN A 105 13.52 11.83 3.91
N GLU A 106 14.39 12.80 4.21
CA GLU A 106 15.12 12.92 5.47
C GLU A 106 14.19 13.29 6.62
N GLU A 107 13.24 14.22 6.40
CA GLU A 107 12.21 14.55 7.39
C GLU A 107 11.33 13.34 7.70
N ARG A 108 10.90 12.60 6.67
CA ARG A 108 10.15 11.34 6.86
C ARG A 108 10.95 10.34 7.70
N LEU A 109 12.20 10.09 7.34
CA LEU A 109 13.08 9.19 8.09
C LEU A 109 13.22 9.62 9.56
N HIS A 110 13.41 10.91 9.81
CA HIS A 110 13.50 11.45 11.17
C HIS A 110 12.25 11.11 12.01
N TYR A 111 11.05 11.42 11.50
CA TYR A 111 9.80 11.11 12.20
C TYR A 111 9.57 9.59 12.37
N ILE A 112 9.96 8.78 11.39
CA ILE A 112 9.90 7.32 11.47
C ILE A 112 10.80 6.79 12.60
N CYS A 113 12.07 7.19 12.62
CA CYS A 113 13.04 6.77 13.63
C CYS A 113 12.63 7.19 15.04
N GLU A 114 12.13 8.42 15.20
CA GLU A 114 11.59 8.92 16.47
C GLU A 114 10.40 8.07 16.94
N SER A 115 9.49 7.72 16.03
CA SER A 115 8.36 6.85 16.32
C SER A 115 8.80 5.44 16.73
N TYR A 116 9.76 4.85 16.01
CA TYR A 116 10.31 3.53 16.33
C TYR A 116 11.08 3.52 17.65
N SER A 117 11.82 4.59 17.97
CA SER A 117 12.52 4.72 19.24
C SER A 117 11.57 4.71 20.43
N ARG A 118 10.44 5.41 20.31
CA ARG A 118 9.37 5.36 21.33
C ARG A 118 8.72 3.98 21.42
N ALA A 119 8.35 3.40 20.26
CA ALA A 119 7.61 2.14 20.22
C ALA A 119 8.44 0.93 20.70
N PHE A 120 9.71 0.84 20.31
CA PHE A 120 10.63 -0.20 20.79
C PHE A 120 11.29 0.15 22.14
N ASN A 121 11.05 1.35 22.67
CA ASN A 121 11.76 1.89 23.84
C ASN A 121 13.28 1.72 23.70
N SER A 122 13.84 2.14 22.56
CA SER A 122 15.25 1.93 22.24
C SER A 122 15.83 3.04 21.37
N LYS A 123 16.86 3.71 21.88
CA LYS A 123 17.62 4.72 21.13
C LYS A 123 18.38 4.14 19.93
N LYS A 124 18.51 2.81 19.83
CA LYS A 124 19.10 2.16 18.66
C LYS A 124 18.27 2.41 17.39
N ALA A 125 16.96 2.60 17.52
CA ALA A 125 16.07 2.96 16.41
C ALA A 125 16.40 4.33 15.76
N LEU A 126 17.10 5.21 16.49
CA LEU A 126 17.56 6.53 16.00
C LEU A 126 18.85 6.47 15.18
N LYS A 127 19.43 5.28 15.00
CA LYS A 127 20.70 5.07 14.28
C LYS A 127 20.49 4.16 13.06
N PRO A 128 19.66 4.56 12.08
CA PRO A 128 19.54 3.80 10.85
C PRO A 128 20.87 3.86 10.08
N ILE A 129 21.23 2.75 9.43
CA ILE A 129 22.41 2.69 8.55
C ILE A 129 22.04 2.91 7.08
N HIS A 130 20.76 2.74 6.73
CA HIS A 130 20.24 2.97 5.39
C HIS A 130 18.71 3.13 5.42
N TYR A 131 18.14 3.78 4.41
CA TYR A 131 16.71 4.05 4.31
C TYR A 131 16.27 4.06 2.85
N GLU A 132 15.20 3.34 2.56
CA GLU A 132 14.56 3.31 1.24
C GLU A 132 13.05 3.52 1.38
N GLU A 133 12.45 4.23 0.43
CA GLU A 133 11.01 4.42 0.40
C GLU A 133 10.43 4.43 -1.01
N LYS A 134 9.16 4.04 -1.12
CA LYS A 134 8.38 4.20 -2.34
C LYS A 134 7.05 4.86 -2.05
N ASN A 135 6.89 6.06 -2.58
CA ASN A 135 5.59 6.71 -2.72
C ASN A 135 4.84 6.11 -3.92
N TRP A 136 3.72 5.43 -3.66
CA TRP A 136 2.91 4.83 -4.73
C TRP A 136 1.93 5.82 -5.35
N MET A 137 1.64 6.94 -4.68
CA MET A 137 0.74 7.98 -5.17
C MET A 137 1.31 8.71 -6.39
N SER A 138 2.64 8.74 -6.52
CA SER A 138 3.32 9.39 -7.65
C SER A 138 3.40 8.52 -8.92
N GLU A 139 3.00 7.24 -8.84
CA GLU A 139 3.15 6.31 -9.96
C GLU A 139 2.05 6.52 -11.00
N GLN A 140 2.41 7.12 -12.14
CA GLN A 140 1.47 7.43 -13.23
C GLN A 140 0.65 6.22 -13.72
N TYR A 141 1.25 5.04 -13.73
CA TYR A 141 0.64 3.79 -14.22
C TYR A 141 0.12 2.88 -13.10
N THR A 142 -0.02 3.42 -11.89
CA THR A 142 -0.66 2.74 -10.76
C THR A 142 -1.75 3.62 -10.16
N GLY A 143 -1.47 4.91 -9.95
CA GLY A 143 -2.38 5.90 -9.37
C GLY A 143 -2.41 5.93 -7.83
N GLY A 144 -1.84 4.92 -7.17
CA GLY A 144 -1.81 4.76 -5.72
C GLY A 144 -1.76 3.29 -5.31
N CYS A 145 -1.75 3.01 -4.00
CA CYS A 145 -1.73 1.65 -3.45
C CYS A 145 -2.52 1.54 -2.15
N PHE A 146 -2.94 0.34 -1.74
CA PHE A 146 -2.66 -0.97 -2.37
C PHE A 146 -3.57 -1.33 -3.52
N THR A 147 -4.83 -0.91 -3.45
CA THR A 147 -5.88 -1.28 -4.41
C THR A 147 -6.87 -0.13 -4.59
N GLY A 148 -7.76 -0.28 -5.56
CA GLY A 148 -8.88 0.63 -5.77
C GLY A 148 -9.94 0.56 -4.65
N LEU A 149 -10.48 1.73 -4.31
CA LEU A 149 -11.48 1.97 -3.28
C LEU A 149 -12.69 2.65 -3.93
N GLY A 150 -13.87 2.07 -3.71
CA GLY A 150 -15.14 2.69 -4.09
C GLY A 150 -15.58 3.71 -3.05
N SER A 151 -16.03 4.88 -3.49
CA SER A 151 -16.66 5.87 -2.60
C SER A 151 -17.96 5.33 -1.98
N THR A 152 -18.55 6.07 -1.04
CA THR A 152 -19.87 5.74 -0.48
C THR A 152 -20.90 5.45 -1.58
N GLY A 153 -21.61 4.32 -1.45
CA GLY A 153 -22.59 3.85 -2.42
C GLY A 153 -22.00 3.21 -3.68
N PHE A 154 -20.67 3.06 -3.80
CA PHE A 154 -20.05 2.45 -4.98
C PHE A 154 -20.45 0.99 -5.14
N LEU A 155 -20.30 0.19 -4.07
CA LEU A 155 -20.48 -1.26 -4.14
C LEU A 155 -21.88 -1.66 -4.59
N THR A 156 -22.91 -0.98 -4.08
CA THR A 156 -24.31 -1.29 -4.40
C THR A 156 -24.72 -0.80 -5.79
N ASN A 157 -24.23 0.36 -6.23
CA ASN A 157 -24.66 0.97 -7.49
C ASN A 157 -23.81 0.52 -8.70
N TYR A 158 -22.54 0.19 -8.48
CA TYR A 158 -21.58 -0.06 -9.57
C TYR A 158 -20.71 -1.31 -9.39
N GLY A 159 -20.70 -1.95 -8.21
CA GLY A 159 -19.86 -3.13 -7.94
C GLY A 159 -19.94 -4.22 -9.02
N PRO A 160 -21.14 -4.61 -9.50
CA PRO A 160 -21.26 -5.60 -10.58
C PRO A 160 -20.59 -5.21 -11.90
N LEU A 161 -20.34 -3.92 -12.15
CA LEU A 161 -19.73 -3.43 -13.39
C LEU A 161 -18.22 -3.68 -13.45
N LEU A 162 -17.53 -3.84 -12.30
CA LEU A 162 -16.07 -4.01 -12.26
C LEU A 162 -15.58 -5.19 -13.11
N LYS A 163 -16.32 -6.30 -13.09
CA LYS A 163 -15.99 -7.53 -13.81
C LYS A 163 -16.72 -7.68 -15.14
N ARG A 164 -17.65 -6.78 -15.47
CA ARG A 164 -18.46 -6.91 -16.70
C ARG A 164 -17.58 -6.61 -17.92
N PRO A 165 -17.63 -7.44 -18.99
CA PRO A 165 -16.99 -7.09 -20.25
C PRO A 165 -17.39 -5.68 -20.70
N LEU A 166 -16.42 -4.87 -21.10
CA LEU A 166 -16.68 -3.48 -21.52
C LEU A 166 -17.36 -3.42 -22.89
N PHE A 167 -16.99 -4.37 -23.74
CA PHE A 167 -17.53 -4.69 -25.04
C PHE A 167 -17.42 -6.21 -25.22
N ASP A 168 -17.84 -6.73 -26.38
CA ASP A 168 -17.77 -8.18 -26.68
C ASP A 168 -16.33 -8.72 -26.78
N CYS A 169 -15.31 -7.85 -26.82
CA CYS A 169 -13.91 -8.22 -26.99
C CYS A 169 -12.97 -7.71 -25.87
N ILE A 170 -13.48 -6.98 -24.86
CA ILE A 170 -12.65 -6.42 -23.79
C ILE A 170 -13.13 -6.94 -22.44
N PHE A 171 -12.41 -7.93 -21.92
CA PHE A 171 -12.65 -8.57 -20.63
C PHE A 171 -11.75 -7.96 -19.55
N PRO A 172 -12.30 -7.29 -18.51
CA PRO A 172 -11.51 -6.77 -17.39
C PRO A 172 -10.83 -7.88 -16.60
N ALA A 173 -9.60 -7.63 -16.17
CA ALA A 173 -8.85 -8.40 -15.19
C ALA A 173 -8.19 -7.42 -14.21
N GLY A 174 -7.31 -7.91 -13.36
CA GLY A 174 -6.74 -7.12 -12.27
C GLY A 174 -7.46 -7.42 -10.97
N THR A 175 -6.72 -7.24 -9.87
CA THR A 175 -7.11 -7.74 -8.54
C THR A 175 -8.46 -7.19 -8.07
N GLU A 176 -8.86 -6.00 -8.50
CA GLU A 176 -10.15 -5.38 -8.18
C GLU A 176 -11.35 -6.13 -8.77
N THR A 177 -11.13 -7.01 -9.75
CA THR A 177 -12.19 -7.81 -10.39
C THR A 177 -12.30 -9.22 -9.80
N SER A 178 -11.44 -9.56 -8.83
CA SER A 178 -11.40 -10.86 -8.17
C SER A 178 -12.57 -11.03 -7.19
N THR A 179 -12.99 -12.27 -6.93
CA THR A 179 -14.00 -12.59 -5.90
C THR A 179 -13.38 -13.01 -4.58
N HIS A 180 -12.09 -13.36 -4.59
CA HIS A 180 -11.31 -13.74 -3.42
C HIS A 180 -10.01 -12.93 -3.41
N TRP A 181 -9.65 -12.42 -2.23
CA TRP A 181 -8.42 -11.64 -2.02
C TRP A 181 -8.26 -10.44 -2.97
N ALA A 182 -9.35 -9.74 -3.27
CA ALA A 182 -9.30 -8.52 -4.06
C ALA A 182 -8.39 -7.48 -3.39
N GLY A 183 -7.47 -6.91 -4.17
CA GLY A 183 -6.41 -6.02 -3.71
C GLY A 183 -5.07 -6.69 -3.40
N PHE A 184 -4.98 -8.01 -3.52
CA PHE A 184 -3.74 -8.78 -3.34
C PHE A 184 -3.26 -9.43 -4.64
N MET A 185 -2.04 -10.00 -4.61
CA MET A 185 -1.47 -10.74 -5.74
C MET A 185 -2.32 -11.98 -6.10
N ASP A 186 -2.86 -12.68 -5.10
CA ASP A 186 -3.78 -13.81 -5.31
C ASP A 186 -5.02 -13.40 -6.10
N GLY A 187 -5.61 -12.24 -5.78
CA GLY A 187 -6.72 -11.68 -6.54
C GLY A 187 -6.33 -11.33 -7.97
N ALA A 188 -5.10 -10.85 -8.19
CA ALA A 188 -4.58 -10.58 -9.53
C ALA A 188 -4.48 -11.88 -10.35
N LEU A 189 -3.92 -12.96 -9.77
CA LEU A 189 -3.84 -14.27 -10.40
C LEU A 189 -5.23 -14.81 -10.74
N GLN A 190 -6.12 -14.88 -9.74
CA GLN A 190 -7.49 -15.38 -9.92
C GLN A 190 -8.24 -14.62 -11.03
N SER A 191 -8.11 -13.29 -11.04
CA SER A 191 -8.76 -12.47 -12.06
C SER A 191 -8.18 -12.69 -13.46
N GLY A 192 -6.86 -12.87 -13.58
CA GLY A 192 -6.18 -13.10 -14.84
C GLY A 192 -6.60 -14.42 -15.48
N GLU A 193 -6.59 -15.50 -14.69
CA GLU A 193 -7.04 -16.82 -15.14
C GLU A 193 -8.51 -16.79 -15.59
N ARG A 194 -9.39 -16.20 -14.77
CA ARG A 194 -10.81 -16.07 -15.11
C ARG A 194 -11.01 -15.27 -16.41
N ALA A 195 -10.29 -14.16 -16.59
CA ALA A 195 -10.39 -13.37 -17.83
C ALA A 195 -9.93 -14.14 -19.05
N ALA A 196 -8.89 -14.97 -18.92
CA ALA A 196 -8.38 -15.80 -20.01
C ALA A 196 -9.38 -16.87 -20.45
N PHE A 197 -10.20 -17.40 -19.53
CA PHE A 197 -11.27 -18.35 -19.85
C PHE A 197 -12.53 -17.71 -20.47
N GLU A 198 -12.71 -16.40 -20.30
CA GLU A 198 -13.85 -15.67 -20.89
C GLU A 198 -13.61 -15.26 -22.36
N VAL A 199 -12.34 -15.23 -22.80
CA VAL A 199 -11.92 -14.97 -24.20
C VAL A 199 -12.09 -16.23 -25.04
#